data_AF-C7QF53-F1
#
_entry.id   AF-C7QF53-F1
#
_cell.length_a   1.000
_cell.length_b   1.000
_cell.length_c   1.000
_cell.angle_alpha   90.00
_cell.angle_beta   90.00
_cell.angle_gamma   90.00
#
_symmetry.space_group_name_H-M   'P 1'
#
loop_
_entity.id
_entity.type
_entity.pdbx_description
1 polymer ?
#
loop_
_entity_poly.entity_id
_entity_poly.type
_entity_poly.pdbx_seq_one_letter_code
_entity_poly.pdbx_strand_id
1 'polypeptide(L)'
;MPGAGKSTLAEGLARELRAPVFSMEWQLGTLTPFRNVTNENQTPVAEMMLVGALARQLQLGLDVVTDATGHEVEGGTGIGGLPQASEAWSEPHLIMDSATQDAGTTLKRVLDAVATGRSS
;
A
#
# COMPACT_ATOMS: atom_id res chain seq x y z
N MET A 1 -0.40 -6.86 10.47
CA MET A 1 -1.33 -6.94 11.63
C MET A 1 -2.47 -5.91 11.50
N PRO A 2 -3.73 -6.33 11.67
CA PRO A 2 -4.87 -5.43 11.89
C PRO A 2 -4.63 -4.52 13.11
N GLY A 3 -5.11 -3.28 13.10
CA GLY A 3 -4.91 -2.33 14.21
C GLY A 3 -3.53 -1.68 14.31
N ALA A 4 -2.58 -2.03 13.44
CA ALA A 4 -1.23 -1.46 13.42
C ALA A 4 -1.13 0.01 12.93
N GLY A 5 -2.25 0.72 12.80
CA GLY A 5 -2.27 2.12 12.35
C GLY A 5 -1.99 2.38 10.87
N LYS A 6 -1.88 1.34 10.03
CA LYS A 6 -1.58 1.46 8.57
C LYS A 6 -2.56 2.38 7.84
N SER A 7 -3.87 2.19 8.06
CA SER A 7 -4.90 3.03 7.43
C SER A 7 -4.86 4.48 7.93
N THR A 8 -4.59 4.70 9.23
CA THR A 8 -4.38 6.05 9.79
C THR A 8 -3.19 6.76 9.16
N LEU A 9 -2.07 6.04 8.98
CA LEU A 9 -0.88 6.56 8.31
C LEU A 9 -1.16 6.85 6.82
N ALA A 10 -1.85 5.95 6.13
CA ALA A 10 -2.22 6.12 4.73
C ALA A 10 -3.09 7.37 4.51
N GLU A 11 -4.07 7.60 5.38
CA GLU A 11 -4.87 8.83 5.36
C GLU A 11 -4.04 10.09 5.63
N GLY A 12 -3.09 10.02 6.57
CA GLY A 12 -2.16 11.11 6.83
C GLY A 12 -1.33 11.47 5.59
N LEU A 13 -0.74 10.45 4.95
CA LEU A 13 0.03 10.61 3.71
C LEU A 13 -0.82 11.18 2.57
N ALA A 14 -2.06 10.73 2.43
CA ALA A 14 -2.98 11.23 1.41
C ALA A 14 -3.21 12.74 1.51
N ARG A 15 -3.43 13.22 2.73
CA ARG A 15 -3.68 14.64 3.00
C ARG A 15 -2.46 15.50 2.69
N GLU A 16 -1.29 15.05 3.11
CA GLU A 16 -0.04 15.79 2.93
C GLU A 16 0.47 15.76 1.48
N LEU A 17 0.45 14.60 0.83
CA LEU A 17 0.91 14.43 -0.55
C LEU A 17 -0.13 14.85 -1.60
N ARG A 18 -1.38 15.08 -1.18
CA ARG A 18 -2.54 15.26 -2.08
C ARG A 18 -2.69 14.11 -3.08
N ALA A 19 -2.37 12.91 -2.64
CA ALA A 19 -2.40 11.69 -3.44
C ALA A 19 -3.61 10.82 -3.09
N PRO A 20 -4.21 10.10 -4.05
CA PRO A 20 -5.27 9.14 -3.77
C PRO A 20 -4.77 7.98 -2.91
N VAL A 21 -5.66 7.46 -2.06
CA VAL A 21 -5.45 6.21 -1.29
C VAL A 21 -6.21 5.07 -1.95
N PHE A 22 -5.51 3.96 -2.16
CA PHE A 22 -6.12 2.70 -2.55
C PHE A 22 -5.95 1.68 -1.42
N SER A 23 -7.06 1.18 -0.88
CA SER A 23 -7.07 0.20 0.20
C SER A 23 -7.73 -1.09 -0.24
N MET A 24 -7.07 -2.24 -0.02
CA MET A 24 -7.64 -3.56 -0.33
C MET A 24 -8.91 -3.81 0.50
N GLU A 25 -8.91 -3.44 1.78
CA GLU A 25 -10.05 -3.64 2.67
C GLU A 25 -11.25 -2.79 2.23
N TRP A 26 -11.01 -1.54 1.83
CA TRP A 26 -12.10 -0.68 1.35
C TRP A 26 -12.69 -1.21 0.04
N GLN A 27 -11.85 -1.63 -0.91
CA GLN A 27 -12.31 -2.21 -2.17
C GLN A 27 -13.17 -3.46 -1.93
N LEU A 28 -12.72 -4.39 -1.09
CA LEU A 28 -13.49 -5.59 -0.72
C LEU A 28 -14.79 -5.24 0.01
N GLY A 29 -14.74 -4.25 0.91
CA GLY A 29 -15.93 -3.72 1.58
C GLY A 29 -16.99 -3.23 0.58
N THR A 30 -16.59 -2.52 -0.48
CA THR A 30 -17.53 -2.05 -1.51
C THR A 30 -18.15 -3.18 -2.34
N LEU A 31 -17.47 -4.32 -2.44
CA LEU A 31 -17.97 -5.48 -3.18
C LEU A 31 -18.89 -6.38 -2.37
N THR A 32 -18.92 -6.22 -1.05
CA THR A 32 -19.72 -7.06 -0.12
C THR A 32 -21.21 -7.14 -0.51
N PRO A 33 -21.90 -6.05 -0.92
CA PRO A 33 -23.31 -6.12 -1.32
C PRO A 33 -23.60 -7.00 -2.53
N PHE A 34 -22.61 -7.21 -3.41
CA PHE A 34 -22.78 -7.96 -4.65
C PHE A 34 -22.64 -9.47 -4.48
N ARG A 35 -22.22 -9.95 -3.30
CA ARG A 35 -22.09 -11.38 -2.94
C ARG A 35 -21.23 -12.24 -3.90
N ASN A 36 -20.41 -11.61 -4.73
CA ASN A 36 -19.51 -12.29 -5.66
C ASN A 36 -18.08 -12.45 -5.10
N VAL A 37 -17.80 -11.81 -3.96
CA VAL A 37 -16.55 -11.97 -3.21
C VAL A 37 -16.73 -13.06 -2.18
N THR A 38 -15.92 -14.11 -2.31
CA THR A 38 -15.84 -15.26 -1.41
C THR A 38 -14.48 -15.27 -0.71
N ASN A 39 -14.36 -16.07 0.35
CA ASN A 39 -13.06 -16.26 1.00
C ASN A 39 -11.99 -16.81 0.04
N GLU A 40 -12.39 -17.50 -1.01
CA GLU A 40 -11.50 -18.11 -2.02
C GLU A 40 -10.99 -17.09 -3.04
N ASN A 41 -11.76 -16.04 -3.35
CA ASN A 41 -11.41 -15.08 -4.40
C ASN A 41 -11.12 -13.65 -3.91
N GLN A 42 -11.35 -13.36 -2.62
CA GLN A 42 -11.18 -12.01 -2.08
C GLN A 42 -9.78 -11.42 -2.33
N THR A 43 -8.72 -12.18 -2.08
CA THR A 43 -7.34 -11.72 -2.27
C THR A 43 -7.04 -11.42 -3.74
N PRO A 44 -7.20 -12.37 -4.69
CA PRO A 44 -6.88 -12.10 -6.10
C PRO A 44 -7.78 -11.01 -6.71
N VAL A 45 -9.04 -10.88 -6.27
CA VAL A 45 -9.93 -9.79 -6.70
C VAL A 45 -9.41 -8.43 -6.23
N ALA A 46 -9.07 -8.31 -4.95
CA ALA A 46 -8.51 -7.08 -4.38
C ALA A 46 -7.18 -6.69 -5.04
N GLU A 47 -6.29 -7.66 -5.24
CA GLU A 47 -4.99 -7.45 -5.88
C GLU A 47 -5.13 -6.94 -7.31
N MET A 48 -5.97 -7.58 -8.14
CA MET A 48 -6.20 -7.14 -9.51
C MET A 48 -6.79 -5.72 -9.59
N MET A 49 -7.75 -5.41 -8.73
CA MET A 49 -8.35 -4.07 -8.66
C MET A 49 -7.33 -3.02 -8.22
N LEU A 50 -6.51 -3.35 -7.22
CA LEU A 50 -5.47 -2.48 -6.71
C LEU A 50 -4.40 -2.20 -7.76
N VAL A 51 -3.78 -3.25 -8.32
CA VAL A 51 -2.70 -3.13 -9.32
C VAL A 51 -3.17 -2.35 -10.54
N GLY A 52 -4.37 -2.64 -11.07
CA GLY A 52 -4.92 -1.92 -12.22
C GLY A 52 -5.09 -0.42 -11.96
N ALA A 53 -5.62 -0.06 -10.78
CA ALA A 53 -5.79 1.34 -10.40
C ALA A 53 -4.45 2.05 -10.19
N LEU A 54 -3.51 1.42 -9.48
CA LEU A 54 -2.18 1.97 -9.21
C LEU A 54 -1.39 2.18 -10.50
N ALA A 55 -1.36 1.18 -11.38
CA ALA A 55 -0.64 1.25 -12.65
C ALA A 55 -1.08 2.46 -13.47
N ARG A 56 -2.38 2.76 -13.49
CA ARG A 56 -2.90 3.91 -14.24
C ARG A 56 -2.45 5.25 -13.65
N GLN A 57 -2.45 5.40 -12.33
CA GLN A 57 -1.99 6.63 -11.69
C GLN A 57 -0.49 6.85 -11.94
N LEU A 58 0.31 5.80 -11.78
CA LEU A 58 1.76 5.85 -12.01
C LEU A 58 2.10 6.18 -13.47
N GLN A 59 1.37 5.60 -14.44
CA GLN A 59 1.51 5.95 -15.87
C GLN A 59 1.21 7.42 -16.19
N LEU A 60 0.41 8.09 -15.34
CA LEU A 60 0.13 9.52 -15.46
C LEU A 60 1.15 10.39 -14.71
N GLY A 61 2.17 9.79 -14.10
CA GLY A 61 3.14 10.49 -13.26
C GLY A 61 2.57 10.97 -11.94
N LEU A 62 1.46 10.37 -11.46
CA LEU A 62 0.82 10.74 -10.22
C LEU A 62 1.33 9.89 -9.05
N ASP A 63 1.47 10.53 -7.90
CA ASP A 63 1.72 9.83 -6.63
C ASP A 63 0.49 9.05 -6.19
N VAL A 64 0.71 7.94 -5.48
CA VAL A 64 -0.33 7.09 -4.91
C VAL A 64 0.06 6.61 -3.53
N VAL A 65 -0.92 6.47 -2.65
CA VAL A 65 -0.77 5.81 -1.35
C VAL A 65 -1.52 4.49 -1.39
N THR A 66 -0.86 3.40 -1.00
CA THR A 66 -1.47 2.06 -0.97
C THR A 66 -1.54 1.56 0.46
N ASP A 67 -2.75 1.18 0.90
CA ASP A 67 -3.00 0.49 2.17
C ASP A 67 -3.37 -0.97 1.89
N ALA A 68 -2.36 -1.82 1.89
CA ALA A 68 -2.49 -3.24 1.59
C ALA A 68 -1.81 -4.08 2.69
N THR A 69 -2.31 -5.28 2.89
CA THR A 69 -1.61 -6.27 3.70
C THR A 69 -0.65 -7.01 2.78
N GLY A 70 0.66 -6.79 2.95
CA GLY A 70 1.67 -7.61 2.29
C GLY A 70 1.70 -9.01 2.90
N HIS A 71 1.91 -10.02 2.06
CA HIS A 71 2.17 -11.39 2.51
C HIS A 71 3.68 -11.63 2.46
N GLU A 72 4.25 -12.18 3.54
CA GLU A 72 5.55 -12.85 3.47
C GLU A 72 5.34 -14.12 2.64
N VAL A 73 5.93 -14.16 1.46
CA VAL A 73 6.13 -15.41 0.73
C VAL A 73 7.59 -15.79 1.01
N GLU A 74 7.91 -17.07 1.19
CA GLU A 74 9.31 -17.51 1.36
C GLU A 74 10.19 -16.88 0.27
N GLY A 75 11.02 -15.89 0.65
CA GLY A 75 11.83 -15.09 -0.27
C GLY A 75 11.62 -13.58 -0.21
N GLY A 76 10.50 -13.04 0.28
CA GLY A 76 10.32 -11.59 0.48
C GLY A 76 8.87 -11.09 0.61
N THR A 77 8.72 -9.81 0.95
CA THR A 77 7.41 -9.15 1.19
C THR A 77 6.87 -8.51 -0.09
N GLY A 78 5.80 -9.06 -0.66
CA GLY A 78 5.14 -8.52 -1.85
C GLY A 78 3.64 -8.27 -1.66
N ILE A 79 3.08 -7.41 -2.51
CA ILE A 79 1.63 -7.37 -2.79
C ILE A 79 1.43 -8.32 -3.98
N GLY A 80 0.58 -9.35 -3.86
CA GLY A 80 0.39 -10.31 -4.94
C GLY A 80 -0.06 -9.61 -6.22
N GLY A 81 0.64 -9.90 -7.32
CA GLY A 81 0.47 -9.25 -8.62
C GLY A 81 1.56 -8.24 -9.01
N LEU A 82 2.42 -7.82 -8.08
CA LEU A 82 3.70 -7.16 -8.39
C LEU A 82 4.81 -8.21 -8.51
N PRO A 83 5.93 -7.92 -9.23
CA PRO A 83 7.06 -8.84 -9.33
C PRO A 83 7.47 -9.37 -7.95
N GLN A 84 7.76 -10.68 -7.87
CA GLN A 84 8.09 -11.37 -6.63
C GLN A 84 9.23 -10.67 -5.89
N ALA A 85 8.97 -10.30 -4.63
CA ALA A 85 9.95 -9.69 -3.72
C ALA A 85 11.10 -10.61 -3.28
N SER A 86 11.26 -11.78 -3.91
CA SER A 86 12.47 -12.61 -3.78
C SER A 86 13.65 -12.07 -4.58
N GLU A 87 13.41 -11.16 -5.52
CA GLU A 87 14.43 -10.19 -5.86
C GLU A 87 14.43 -9.13 -4.77
N ALA A 88 15.54 -9.06 -4.01
CA ALA A 88 15.79 -7.96 -3.08
C ALA A 88 15.36 -6.67 -3.76
N TRP A 89 14.34 -6.01 -3.21
CA TRP A 89 13.75 -4.81 -3.81
C TRP A 89 14.89 -3.77 -3.92
N SER A 90 15.47 -3.66 -5.11
CA SER A 90 16.71 -2.89 -5.34
C SER A 90 16.44 -1.39 -5.35
N GLU A 91 15.17 -1.02 -5.49
CA GLU A 91 14.70 0.36 -5.47
C GLU A 91 14.72 0.93 -4.05
N PRO A 92 14.95 2.24 -3.89
CA PRO A 92 14.93 2.90 -2.59
C PRO A 92 13.58 2.68 -1.91
N HIS A 93 13.58 1.96 -0.79
CA HIS A 93 12.38 1.71 0.01
C HIS A 93 12.66 1.93 1.48
N LEU A 94 11.62 2.32 2.21
CA LEU A 94 11.70 2.65 3.63
C LEU A 94 10.93 1.61 4.44
N ILE A 95 11.66 0.82 5.24
CA ILE A 95 11.05 -0.15 6.15
C ILE A 95 10.77 0.54 7.49
N MET A 96 9.55 0.36 7.99
CA MET A 96 9.09 0.95 9.25
C MET A 96 8.41 -0.09 10.11
N ASP A 97 8.75 -0.07 11.39
CA ASP A 97 8.07 -0.87 12.41
C ASP A 97 7.04 0.00 13.13
N SER A 98 5.76 -0.22 12.81
CA SER A 98 4.64 0.48 13.44
C SER A 98 4.36 0.02 14.88
N ALA A 99 4.97 -1.08 15.35
CA ALA A 99 4.79 -1.56 16.72
C ALA A 99 5.60 -0.75 17.74
N THR A 100 6.65 -0.05 17.28
CA THR A 100 7.61 0.65 18.14
C THR A 100 7.58 2.17 17.97
N GLN A 101 6.78 2.70 17.02
CA GLN A 101 6.74 4.12 16.68
C GLN A 101 5.31 4.65 16.65
N ASP A 102 5.10 5.88 17.11
CA ASP A 102 3.80 6.55 16.97
C ASP A 102 3.57 7.01 15.52
N ALA A 103 2.30 7.07 15.12
CA ALA A 103 1.90 7.36 13.74
C ALA A 103 2.40 8.74 13.22
N GLY A 104 2.54 9.75 14.09
CA GLY A 104 3.01 11.07 13.70
C GLY A 104 4.50 11.06 13.35
N THR A 105 5.30 10.38 14.16
CA THR A 105 6.74 10.16 13.90
C THR A 105 6.94 9.35 12.62
N THR A 106 6.16 8.28 12.42
CA THR A 106 6.20 7.46 11.20
C THR A 106 5.84 8.31 9.97
N LEU A 107 4.77 9.10 10.03
CA LEU A 107 4.33 9.98 8.94
C LEU A 107 5.43 10.96 8.53
N LYS A 108 6.03 11.67 9.50
CA LYS A 108 7.10 12.64 9.22
C LYS A 108 8.27 11.99 8.47
N ARG A 109 8.71 10.81 8.91
CA ARG A 109 9.82 10.08 8.28
C ARG A 109 9.51 9.66 6.84
N VAL A 110 8.27 9.26 6.55
CA VAL A 110 7.87 8.92 5.17
C VAL A 110 7.91 10.17 4.29
N LEU A 111 7.39 11.30 4.77
CA LEU A 111 7.38 12.55 4.01
C LEU A 111 8.80 13.05 3.72
N ASP A 112 9.71 12.96 4.70
CA ASP A 112 11.13 13.32 4.52
C ASP A 112 11.80 12.44 3.44
N ALA A 113 11.50 11.14 3.42
CA ALA A 113 12.03 10.22 2.41
C ALA A 113 11.47 10.51 1.00
N VAL A 114 10.16 10.78 0.88
CA VAL A 114 9.52 11.17 -0.38
C VAL A 114 10.12 12.47 -0.91
N ALA A 115 10.31 13.47 -0.06
CA ALA A 115 10.92 14.75 -0.45
C ALA A 115 12.36 14.56 -0.97
N THR A 116 13.13 13.67 -0.34
CA THR A 116 14.49 13.32 -0.76
C THR A 116 14.48 12.65 -2.14
N GLY A 117 13.61 11.65 -2.36
CA GLY A 117 13.54 10.90 -3.61
C GLY A 117 13.02 11.72 -4.80
N ARG A 118 12.25 12.80 -4.59
CA ARG A 118 11.82 13.71 -5.66
C ARG A 118 12.90 14.68 -6.13
N SER A 119 13.97 14.84 -5.36
CA SER A 119 15.02 15.82 -5.61
C SER A 119 16.24 15.24 -6.35
N SER A 120 16.24 13.92 -6.61
CA SER A 120 17.26 13.17 -7.36
C SER A 120 16.84 12.91 -8.80
#